data_AF-A0A6G9XXK7-F1
#
_entry.id   AF-A0A6G9XXK7-F1
#
_cell.length_a   1.000
_cell.length_b   1.000
_cell.length_c   1.000
_cell.angle_alpha   90.00
_cell.angle_beta   90.00
_cell.angle_gamma   90.00
#
_symmetry.space_group_name_H-M   'P 1'
#
loop_
_entity.id
_entity.type
_entity.pdbx_description
1 polymer ?
#
loop_
_entity_poly.entity_id
_entity_poly.type
_entity_poly.pdbx_seq_one_letter_code
_entity_poly.pdbx_strand_id
1 'polypeptide(L)'
;MDPLSEPLPAVTDRHEYASELLGRAGTGIPVSGIISYCSSFALAKECIRQLVAAGHPHAALIAFNPIAATADDIADAYNSARNMLGGTSIEPSMIALSLRHPAQARAVFEQELRGLAATTLRDRGIPEDFVSVSAEASARMYVDWLTFLLVAYGDDAPDQAPWRTLYVSSSDHVGTQPVRAEIDAHLEVACGSADLLRVERSRRAVLSFLRRASCDTR
;
A
#
# COMPACT_ATOMS: atom_id res chain seq x y z
N MET A 1 20.06 5.42 -4.13
CA MET A 1 19.55 4.65 -2.99
C MET A 1 18.38 3.85 -3.52
N ASP A 2 18.35 2.53 -3.36
CA ASP A 2 17.25 1.70 -3.86
C ASP A 2 16.12 1.71 -2.81
N PRO A 3 14.98 2.37 -3.07
CA PRO A 3 13.88 2.44 -2.10
C PRO A 3 13.26 1.06 -1.80
N LEU A 4 13.55 0.02 -2.60
CA LEU A 4 13.13 -1.36 -2.35
C LEU A 4 14.10 -2.13 -1.43
N SER A 5 15.29 -1.58 -1.17
CA SER A 5 16.27 -2.18 -0.26
C SER A 5 16.03 -1.82 1.21
N GLU A 6 15.22 -0.80 1.46
CA GLU A 6 14.84 -0.38 2.81
C GLU A 6 13.51 -1.03 3.23
N PRO A 7 13.41 -1.47 4.49
CA PRO A 7 12.17 -2.00 5.06
C PRO A 7 11.09 -0.93 5.09
N LEU A 8 9.82 -1.30 4.95
CA LEU A 8 8.72 -0.32 4.96
C LEU A 8 8.64 0.43 6.30
N PRO A 9 8.04 1.64 6.33
CA PRO A 9 7.75 2.34 7.59
C PRO A 9 7.01 1.45 8.59
N ALA A 10 7.40 1.52 9.86
CA ALA A 10 6.81 0.72 10.94
C ALA A 10 5.62 1.42 11.63
N VAL A 11 5.38 2.70 11.33
CA VAL A 11 4.27 3.47 11.86
C VAL A 11 2.93 2.98 11.29
N THR A 12 1.86 3.06 12.07
CA THR A 12 0.51 2.65 11.63
C THR A 12 -0.43 3.83 11.41
N ASP A 13 0.03 5.05 11.70
CA ASP A 13 -0.67 6.27 11.33
C ASP A 13 -0.43 6.58 9.85
N ARG A 14 -1.50 6.85 9.10
CA ARG A 14 -1.42 7.06 7.64
C ARG A 14 -0.65 8.31 7.27
N HIS A 15 -0.81 9.40 8.03
CA HIS A 15 -0.13 10.66 7.76
C HIS A 15 1.38 10.52 8.00
N GLU A 16 1.77 9.92 9.13
CA GLU A 16 3.17 9.64 9.46
C GLU A 16 3.80 8.67 8.44
N TYR A 17 3.09 7.61 8.07
CA TYR A 17 3.58 6.65 7.07
C TYR A 17 3.86 7.30 5.72
N ALA A 18 2.93 8.13 5.24
CA ALA A 18 3.11 8.88 3.99
C ALA A 18 4.27 9.88 4.08
N SER A 19 4.42 10.56 5.22
CA SER A 19 5.53 11.49 5.47
C SER A 19 6.89 10.77 5.41
N GLU A 20 7.00 9.58 6.02
CA GLU A 20 8.20 8.75 5.92
C GLU A 20 8.49 8.33 4.47
N LEU A 21 7.49 7.87 3.72
CA LEU A 21 7.66 7.49 2.32
C LEU A 21 8.16 8.67 1.46
N LEU A 22 7.56 9.85 1.61
CA LEU A 22 7.97 11.06 0.90
C LEU A 22 9.37 11.50 1.29
N GLY A 23 9.72 11.41 2.58
CA GLY A 23 11.05 11.70 3.09
C GLY A 23 12.13 10.82 2.45
N ARG A 24 11.86 9.51 2.30
CA ARG A 24 12.77 8.56 1.66
C ARG A 24 12.90 8.76 0.14
N ALA A 25 11.81 9.15 -0.52
CA ALA A 25 11.83 9.43 -1.95
C ALA A 25 12.71 10.65 -2.30
N GLY A 26 12.92 11.56 -1.34
CA GLY A 26 13.70 12.78 -1.52
C GLY A 26 12.96 13.80 -2.38
N THR A 27 12.50 14.88 -1.78
CA THR A 27 11.75 15.95 -2.47
C THR A 27 12.64 16.99 -3.17
N GLY A 28 13.95 16.73 -3.29
CA GLY A 28 14.92 17.65 -3.89
C GLY A 28 14.77 17.85 -5.40
N ILE A 29 13.85 17.12 -6.05
CA ILE A 29 13.50 17.26 -7.46
C ILE A 29 12.00 17.55 -7.62
N PRO A 30 11.58 18.28 -8.66
CA PRO A 30 10.16 18.52 -8.92
C PRO A 30 9.40 17.20 -9.11
N VAL A 31 8.37 16.97 -8.29
CA VAL A 31 7.48 15.80 -8.38
C VAL A 31 6.30 16.12 -9.29
N SER A 32 6.18 15.43 -10.43
CA SER A 32 5.05 15.61 -11.35
C SER A 32 3.80 14.83 -10.95
N GLY A 33 3.94 13.80 -10.11
CA GLY A 33 2.79 13.04 -9.62
C GLY A 33 3.16 11.84 -8.75
N ILE A 34 2.14 11.30 -8.10
CA ILE A 34 2.17 10.05 -7.34
C ILE A 34 1.52 8.96 -8.18
N ILE A 35 2.15 7.80 -8.25
CA ILE A 35 1.59 6.61 -8.91
C ILE A 35 1.25 5.57 -7.85
N SER A 36 0.05 5.01 -7.91
CA SER A 36 -0.43 3.97 -7.00
C SER A 36 -1.03 2.79 -7.75
N TYR A 37 -1.03 1.62 -7.12
CA TYR A 37 -1.67 0.41 -7.62
C TYR A 37 -2.48 -0.27 -6.51
N CYS A 38 -3.68 -0.76 -6.82
CA CYS A 38 -4.51 -1.54 -5.90
C CYS A 38 -4.80 -0.76 -4.59
N SER A 39 -4.58 -1.39 -3.44
CA SER A 39 -4.83 -0.85 -2.10
C SER A 39 -3.94 0.34 -1.71
N SER A 40 -2.85 0.61 -2.44
CA SER A 40 -1.99 1.77 -2.14
C SER A 40 -2.64 3.12 -2.44
N PHE A 41 -3.83 3.14 -3.08
CA PHE A 41 -4.50 4.38 -3.47
C PHE A 41 -4.84 5.29 -2.28
N ALA A 42 -5.32 4.74 -1.16
CA ALA A 42 -5.61 5.51 0.06
C ALA A 42 -4.36 6.23 0.59
N LEU A 43 -3.23 5.52 0.59
CA LEU A 43 -1.95 6.08 1.00
C LEU A 43 -1.43 7.12 -0.01
N ALA A 44 -1.65 6.87 -1.31
CA ALA A 44 -1.26 7.79 -2.36
C ALA A 44 -2.02 9.12 -2.31
N LYS A 45 -3.31 9.11 -1.91
CA LYS A 45 -4.08 10.32 -1.61
C LYS A 45 -3.44 11.14 -0.48
N GLU A 46 -2.99 10.47 0.56
CA GLU A 46 -2.31 11.13 1.67
C GLU A 46 -0.95 11.72 1.24
N CYS A 47 -0.17 10.98 0.43
CA CYS A 47 1.07 11.49 -0.14
C CYS A 47 0.86 12.72 -1.03
N ILE A 48 -0.12 12.70 -1.94
CA ILE A 48 -0.37 13.84 -2.83
C ILE A 48 -0.89 15.05 -2.06
N ARG A 49 -1.70 14.86 -1.02
CA ARG A 49 -2.15 15.92 -0.11
C ARG A 49 -0.96 16.63 0.55
N GLN A 50 0.01 15.87 1.06
CA GLN A 50 1.21 16.42 1.66
C GLN A 50 2.09 17.16 0.63
N LEU A 51 2.22 16.63 -0.59
CA LEU A 51 2.96 17.30 -1.66
C LEU A 51 2.32 18.64 -2.07
N VAL A 52 1.00 18.68 -2.24
CA VAL A 52 0.28 19.93 -2.55
C VAL A 52 0.46 20.94 -1.42
N ALA A 53 0.34 20.51 -0.15
CA ALA A 53 0.58 21.36 1.01
C ALA A 53 2.04 21.87 1.09
N ALA A 54 3.01 21.09 0.60
CA ALA A 54 4.41 21.46 0.52
C ALA A 54 4.76 22.37 -0.69
N GLY A 55 3.76 22.84 -1.45
CA GLY A 55 3.97 23.77 -2.56
C GLY A 55 4.16 23.10 -3.93
N HIS A 56 3.68 21.86 -4.09
CA HIS A 56 3.63 21.18 -5.39
C HIS A 56 2.19 21.07 -5.92
N PRO A 57 1.51 22.19 -6.23
CA PRO A 57 0.10 22.18 -6.61
C PRO A 57 -0.20 21.50 -7.96
N HIS A 58 0.82 21.24 -8.77
CA HIS A 58 0.67 20.61 -10.09
C HIS A 58 0.93 19.10 -10.08
N ALA A 59 1.29 18.54 -8.92
CA ALA A 59 1.44 17.11 -8.80
C ALA A 59 0.06 16.44 -9.01
N ALA A 60 0.04 15.36 -9.79
CA ALA A 60 -1.17 14.62 -10.08
C ALA A 60 -1.15 13.21 -9.45
N LEU A 61 -2.32 12.66 -9.16
CA LEU A 61 -2.48 11.29 -8.67
C LEU A 61 -2.86 10.36 -9.82
N ILE A 62 -2.07 9.31 -10.02
CA ILE A 62 -2.30 8.27 -11.03
C ILE A 62 -2.59 6.95 -10.31
N ALA A 63 -3.81 6.45 -10.45
CA ALA A 63 -4.27 5.29 -9.72
C ALA A 63 -4.58 4.13 -10.67
N PHE A 64 -3.84 3.04 -10.53
CA PHE A 64 -4.03 1.83 -11.31
C PHE A 64 -4.84 0.80 -10.52
N ASN A 65 -5.97 0.35 -11.06
CA ASN A 65 -6.88 -0.59 -10.39
C ASN A 65 -7.13 -0.22 -8.91
N PRO A 66 -7.46 1.05 -8.57
CA PRO A 66 -7.58 1.46 -7.18
C PRO A 66 -8.72 0.73 -6.48
N ILE A 67 -8.41 0.11 -5.34
CA ILE A 67 -9.40 -0.51 -4.45
C ILE A 67 -9.11 -0.09 -3.01
N ALA A 68 -10.14 -0.04 -2.17
CA ALA A 68 -9.96 0.15 -0.74
C ALA A 68 -9.48 -1.16 -0.11
N ALA A 69 -8.49 -1.10 0.79
CA ALA A 69 -8.16 -2.25 1.61
C ALA A 69 -9.31 -2.51 2.60
N THR A 70 -9.75 -3.76 2.67
CA THR A 70 -10.84 -4.21 3.54
C THR A 70 -10.31 -4.96 4.76
N ALA A 71 -11.18 -5.21 5.73
CA ALA A 71 -10.85 -6.06 6.87
C ALA A 71 -10.55 -7.51 6.43
N ASP A 72 -11.24 -7.98 5.38
CA ASP A 72 -11.05 -9.31 4.81
C ASP A 72 -9.68 -9.42 4.13
N ASP A 73 -9.23 -8.39 3.40
CA ASP A 73 -7.88 -8.37 2.80
C ASP A 73 -6.78 -8.49 3.86
N ILE A 74 -6.94 -7.79 4.99
CA ILE A 74 -6.00 -7.87 6.12
C ILE A 74 -6.06 -9.25 6.76
N ALA A 75 -7.26 -9.81 6.92
CA ALA A 75 -7.44 -11.13 7.49
C ALA A 75 -6.82 -12.24 6.63
N ASP A 76 -7.03 -12.19 5.33
CA ASP A 76 -6.48 -13.14 4.36
C ASP A 76 -4.96 -13.03 4.28
N ALA A 77 -4.42 -11.81 4.28
CA ALA A 77 -2.98 -11.59 4.34
C ALA A 77 -2.37 -12.14 5.64
N TYR A 78 -3.02 -11.92 6.77
CA TYR A 78 -2.55 -12.40 8.07
C TYR A 78 -2.57 -13.93 8.13
N ASN A 79 -3.68 -14.55 7.73
CA ASN A 79 -3.82 -16.00 7.69
C ASN A 79 -2.84 -16.65 6.71
N SER A 80 -2.59 -16.03 5.57
CA SER A 80 -1.57 -16.49 4.62
C SER A 80 -0.17 -16.46 5.25
N ALA A 81 0.19 -15.38 5.95
CA ALA A 81 1.46 -15.28 6.66
C ALA A 81 1.59 -16.35 7.76
N ARG A 82 0.53 -16.57 8.56
CA ARG A 82 0.51 -17.62 9.58
C ARG A 82 0.75 -19.00 8.99
N ASN A 83 0.01 -19.36 7.94
CA ASN A 83 0.12 -20.66 7.28
C ASN A 83 1.53 -20.90 6.71
N MET A 84 2.12 -19.87 6.09
CA MET A 84 3.50 -19.93 5.58
C MET A 84 4.54 -20.13 6.69
N LEU A 85 4.25 -19.66 7.90
CA LEU A 85 5.11 -19.79 9.09
C LEU A 85 4.73 -20.97 9.99
N GLY A 86 3.90 -21.90 9.51
CA GLY A 86 3.53 -23.14 10.23
C GLY A 86 2.40 -22.98 11.26
N GLY A 87 1.74 -21.82 11.30
CA GLY A 87 0.54 -21.60 12.10
C GLY A 87 -0.73 -22.07 11.40
N THR A 88 -1.85 -22.04 12.12
CA THR A 88 -3.19 -22.27 11.56
C THR A 88 -3.91 -20.95 11.32
N SER A 89 -4.76 -20.92 10.28
CA SER A 89 -5.70 -19.81 10.07
C SER A 89 -6.58 -19.56 11.29
N ILE A 90 -6.95 -18.30 11.47
CA ILE A 90 -7.89 -17.84 12.48
C ILE A 90 -9.09 -17.16 11.82
N GLU A 91 -10.21 -17.10 12.56
CA GLU A 91 -11.42 -16.44 12.08
C GLU A 91 -11.20 -14.95 11.80
N PRO A 92 -11.63 -14.43 10.62
CA PRO A 92 -11.48 -13.01 10.27
C PRO A 92 -12.08 -12.04 11.31
N SER A 93 -13.14 -12.45 12.00
CA SER A 93 -13.80 -11.65 13.04
C SER A 93 -12.89 -11.30 14.22
N MET A 94 -11.89 -12.14 14.54
CA MET A 94 -10.91 -11.87 15.59
C MET A 94 -9.93 -10.76 15.20
N ILE A 95 -9.71 -10.57 13.90
CA ILE A 95 -8.81 -9.55 13.35
C ILE A 95 -9.54 -8.20 13.29
N ALA A 96 -10.81 -8.20 12.90
CA ALA A 96 -11.63 -7.00 12.73
C ALA A 96 -11.69 -6.11 13.99
N LEU A 97 -11.70 -6.69 15.20
CA LEU A 97 -11.68 -5.94 16.46
C LEU A 97 -10.36 -5.18 16.65
N SER A 98 -9.25 -5.80 16.27
CA SER A 98 -7.91 -5.22 16.41
C SER A 98 -7.69 -4.04 15.45
N LEU A 99 -8.42 -3.98 14.34
CA LEU A 99 -8.30 -2.89 13.36
C LEU A 99 -8.68 -1.51 13.91
N ARG A 100 -9.43 -1.46 15.03
CA ARG A 100 -9.73 -0.21 15.74
C ARG A 100 -8.50 0.39 16.44
N HIS A 101 -7.47 -0.43 16.66
CA HIS A 101 -6.24 -0.07 17.34
C HIS A 101 -5.03 -0.55 16.52
N PRO A 102 -4.75 0.06 15.35
CA PRO A 102 -3.82 -0.49 14.36
C PRO A 102 -2.39 -0.67 14.90
N ALA A 103 -1.92 0.21 15.78
CA ALA A 103 -0.62 0.05 16.44
C ALA A 103 -0.56 -1.20 17.33
N GLN A 104 -1.64 -1.51 18.05
CA GLN A 104 -1.75 -2.72 18.87
C GLN A 104 -1.88 -3.96 17.98
N ALA A 105 -2.68 -3.89 16.91
CA ALA A 105 -2.80 -4.97 15.94
C ALA A 105 -1.44 -5.34 15.33
N ARG A 106 -0.66 -4.33 14.90
CA ARG A 106 0.69 -4.53 14.38
C ARG A 106 1.60 -5.24 15.40
N ALA A 107 1.60 -4.78 16.65
CA ALA A 107 2.43 -5.39 17.70
C ALA A 107 2.06 -6.86 17.95
N VAL A 108 0.77 -7.18 17.93
CA VAL A 108 0.27 -8.57 18.04
C VAL A 108 0.73 -9.41 16.84
N PHE A 109 0.54 -8.92 15.61
CA PHE A 109 0.98 -9.63 14.40
C PHE A 109 2.49 -9.89 14.43
N GLU A 110 3.28 -8.90 14.80
CA GLU A 110 4.74 -9.02 14.90
C GLU A 110 5.15 -10.09 15.91
N GLN A 111 4.58 -10.04 17.12
CA GLN A 111 4.87 -11.03 18.16
C GLN A 111 4.46 -12.44 17.74
N GLU A 112 3.25 -12.62 17.19
CA GLU A 112 2.73 -13.93 16.80
C GLU A 112 3.49 -14.53 15.62
N LEU A 113 3.71 -13.77 14.54
CA LEU A 113 4.41 -14.26 13.36
C LEU A 113 5.87 -14.58 13.68
N ARG A 114 6.55 -13.77 14.50
CA ARG A 114 7.90 -14.09 14.99
C ARG A 114 7.92 -15.36 15.83
N GLY A 115 6.93 -15.54 16.71
CA GLY A 115 6.77 -16.76 17.51
C GLY A 115 6.58 -18.00 16.64
N LEU A 116 5.68 -17.94 15.65
CA LEU A 116 5.45 -19.03 14.68
C LEU A 116 6.72 -19.36 13.89
N ALA A 117 7.41 -18.34 13.37
CA ALA A 117 8.67 -18.53 12.65
C ALA A 117 9.72 -19.21 13.54
N ALA A 118 9.88 -18.78 14.78
CA ALA A 118 10.84 -19.37 15.72
C ALA A 118 10.52 -20.84 16.03
N THR A 119 9.25 -21.17 16.29
CA THR A 119 8.81 -22.56 16.50
C THR A 119 9.11 -23.42 15.28
N THR A 120 8.71 -22.97 14.09
CA THR A 120 8.95 -23.71 12.84
C THR A 120 10.44 -23.92 12.56
N LEU A 121 11.30 -22.95 12.88
CA LEU A 121 12.75 -23.10 12.73
C LEU A 121 13.33 -24.12 13.72
N ARG A 122 12.88 -24.12 14.98
CA ARG A 122 13.29 -25.13 15.97
C ARG A 122 12.87 -26.54 15.58
N ASP A 123 11.64 -26.70 15.09
CA ASP A 123 11.11 -27.99 14.63
C ASP A 123 11.90 -28.55 13.43
N ARG A 124 12.55 -27.66 12.67
CA ARG A 124 13.47 -28.02 11.57
C ARG A 124 14.91 -28.25 12.02
N GLY A 125 15.20 -28.20 13.31
CA GLY A 125 16.52 -28.43 13.87
C GLY A 125 17.52 -27.30 13.64
N ILE A 126 17.06 -26.07 13.41
CA ILE A 126 17.93 -24.90 13.31
C ILE A 126 18.57 -24.63 14.69
N PRO A 127 19.89 -24.37 14.78
CA PRO A 127 20.54 -24.09 16.06
C PRO A 127 19.98 -22.83 16.73
N GLU A 128 19.82 -22.84 18.05
CA GLU A 128 19.14 -21.78 18.82
C GLU A 128 19.77 -20.39 18.58
N ASP A 129 21.10 -20.33 18.43
CA ASP A 129 21.83 -19.07 18.16
C ASP A 129 21.38 -18.36 16.87
N PHE A 130 20.79 -19.10 15.92
CA PHE A 130 20.27 -18.55 14.67
C PHE A 130 18.75 -18.33 14.69
N VAL A 131 18.01 -19.00 15.58
CA VAL A 131 16.54 -19.01 15.57
C VAL A 131 15.98 -17.59 15.68
N SER A 132 16.45 -16.79 16.64
CA SER A 132 15.89 -15.44 16.87
C SER A 132 16.04 -14.53 15.65
N VAL A 133 17.25 -14.45 15.09
CA VAL A 133 17.55 -13.55 13.96
C VAL A 133 16.83 -14.01 12.70
N SER A 134 16.79 -15.32 12.44
CA SER A 134 16.07 -15.87 11.29
C SER A 134 14.56 -15.74 11.43
N ALA A 135 14.00 -15.89 12.63
CA ALA A 135 12.58 -15.70 12.89
C ALA A 135 12.15 -14.24 12.68
N GLU A 136 12.95 -13.29 13.17
CA GLU A 136 12.73 -11.86 12.97
C GLU A 136 12.76 -11.51 11.47
N ALA A 137 13.80 -11.94 10.75
CA ALA A 137 13.91 -11.71 9.31
C ALA A 137 12.74 -12.32 8.52
N SER A 138 12.29 -13.52 8.91
CA SER A 138 11.17 -14.21 8.25
C SER A 138 9.83 -13.53 8.50
N ALA A 139 9.59 -13.07 9.73
CA ALA A 139 8.35 -12.39 10.09
C ALA A 139 8.26 -10.97 9.51
N ARG A 140 9.40 -10.28 9.40
CA ARG A 140 9.48 -8.87 9.00
C ARG A 140 8.72 -8.57 7.70
N MET A 141 8.95 -9.33 6.65
CA MET A 141 8.30 -9.10 5.35
C MET A 141 6.77 -9.10 5.47
N TYR A 142 6.21 -10.02 6.26
CA TYR A 142 4.77 -10.12 6.49
C TYR A 142 4.26 -8.99 7.37
N VAL A 143 5.01 -8.61 8.40
CA VAL A 143 4.67 -7.48 9.28
C VAL A 143 4.68 -6.16 8.50
N ASP A 144 5.66 -5.94 7.63
CA ASP A 144 5.74 -4.78 6.77
C ASP A 144 4.53 -4.72 5.82
N TRP A 145 4.17 -5.84 5.19
CA TRP A 145 2.98 -5.93 4.34
C TRP A 145 1.68 -5.67 5.09
N LEU A 146 1.51 -6.27 6.29
CA LEU A 146 0.33 -6.05 7.12
C LEU A 146 0.26 -4.62 7.65
N THR A 147 1.39 -4.00 7.98
CA THR A 147 1.46 -2.59 8.39
C THR A 147 0.97 -1.69 7.25
N PHE A 148 1.43 -1.95 6.01
CA PHE A 148 0.94 -1.25 4.83
C PHE A 148 -0.59 -1.39 4.67
N LEU A 149 -1.14 -2.61 4.81
CA LEU A 149 -2.58 -2.82 4.70
C LEU A 149 -3.36 -2.14 5.83
N LEU A 150 -2.86 -2.13 7.06
CA LEU A 150 -3.46 -1.40 8.18
C LEU A 150 -3.53 0.11 7.91
N VAL A 151 -2.50 0.66 7.27
CA VAL A 151 -2.46 2.08 6.89
C VAL A 151 -3.39 2.39 5.72
N ALA A 152 -3.50 1.46 4.76
CA ALA A 152 -4.38 1.56 3.61
C ALA A 152 -5.86 1.28 3.93
N TYR A 153 -6.14 0.70 5.11
CA TYR A 153 -7.49 0.35 5.55
C TYR A 153 -8.33 1.57 5.91
N GLY A 154 -9.63 1.52 5.59
CA GLY A 154 -10.63 2.46 6.12
C GLY A 154 -10.54 3.88 5.53
N ASP A 155 -10.37 3.99 4.21
CA ASP A 155 -10.40 5.27 3.53
C ASP A 155 -11.80 5.60 3.00
N ASP A 156 -12.61 6.20 3.87
CA ASP A 156 -14.01 6.53 3.61
C ASP A 156 -14.25 8.00 3.27
N ALA A 157 -13.22 8.85 3.30
CA ALA A 157 -13.38 10.29 3.15
C ALA A 157 -13.47 10.69 1.67
N PRO A 158 -14.58 11.31 1.22
CA PRO A 158 -14.62 12.00 -0.05
C PRO A 158 -13.78 13.28 0.07
N ASP A 159 -12.60 13.29 -0.54
CA ASP A 159 -11.81 14.52 -0.63
C ASP A 159 -12.29 15.33 -1.84
N GLN A 160 -12.69 16.59 -1.61
CA GLN A 160 -12.57 17.61 -2.65
C GLN A 160 -11.09 17.88 -2.84
N ALA A 161 -10.50 17.17 -3.79
CA ALA A 161 -9.06 17.16 -4.00
C ALA A 161 -8.60 18.40 -4.77
N PRO A 162 -7.69 19.24 -4.22
CA PRO A 162 -7.04 20.31 -4.98
C PRO A 162 -6.01 19.79 -6.01
N TRP A 163 -5.99 18.48 -6.29
CA TRP A 163 -5.11 17.82 -7.26
C TRP A 163 -5.92 17.07 -8.30
N ARG A 164 -5.29 16.81 -9.44
CA ARG A 164 -5.90 16.05 -10.52
C ARG A 164 -5.69 14.55 -10.36
N THR A 165 -6.69 13.76 -10.69
CA THR A 165 -6.67 12.30 -10.52
C THR A 165 -7.01 11.58 -11.83
N LEU A 166 -6.13 10.65 -12.26
CA LEU A 166 -6.37 9.72 -13.37
C LEU A 166 -6.53 8.30 -12.82
N TYR A 167 -7.67 7.68 -13.11
CA TYR A 167 -7.88 6.26 -12.88
C TYR A 167 -7.55 5.47 -14.14
N VAL A 168 -6.82 4.37 -13.97
CA VAL A 168 -6.51 3.42 -15.04
C VAL A 168 -6.93 2.03 -14.58
N SER A 169 -7.87 1.40 -15.27
CA SER A 169 -8.36 0.06 -14.93
C SER A 169 -8.06 -0.96 -16.02
N SER A 170 -7.77 -2.20 -15.63
CA SER A 170 -7.73 -3.35 -16.54
C SER A 170 -9.12 -3.93 -16.75
N SER A 171 -9.34 -4.67 -17.85
CA SER A 171 -10.63 -5.29 -18.17
C SER A 171 -11.02 -6.44 -17.23
N ASP A 172 -10.04 -7.05 -16.57
CA ASP A 172 -10.24 -8.13 -15.60
C ASP A 172 -10.33 -7.62 -14.16
N HIS A 173 -10.38 -6.30 -13.94
CA HIS A 173 -10.40 -5.74 -12.61
C HIS A 173 -11.77 -5.98 -11.94
N VAL A 174 -11.82 -6.98 -11.06
CA VAL A 174 -12.99 -7.29 -10.23
C VAL A 174 -12.88 -6.53 -8.90
N GLY A 175 -13.07 -5.22 -8.93
CA GLY A 175 -13.16 -4.36 -7.74
C GLY A 175 -14.57 -3.81 -7.61
N THR A 176 -15.33 -4.25 -6.59
CA THR A 176 -16.78 -3.96 -6.47
C THR A 176 -17.09 -2.63 -5.78
N GLN A 177 -16.11 -1.95 -5.21
CA GLN A 177 -16.32 -0.65 -4.58
C GLN A 177 -15.39 0.39 -5.20
N PRO A 178 -15.92 1.34 -5.98
CA PRO A 178 -15.12 2.47 -6.43
C PRO A 178 -14.66 3.24 -5.19
N VAL A 179 -13.35 3.43 -5.05
CA VAL A 179 -12.86 4.37 -4.04
C VAL A 179 -13.47 5.72 -4.34
N ARG A 180 -14.15 6.29 -3.34
CA ARG A 180 -14.85 7.58 -3.45
C ARG A 180 -13.81 8.70 -3.58
N ALA A 181 -13.46 9.05 -4.80
CA ALA A 181 -12.66 10.23 -5.11
C ALA A 181 -13.27 10.98 -6.29
N GLU A 182 -13.04 12.29 -6.34
CA GLU A 182 -13.27 13.07 -7.54
C GLU A 182 -12.22 12.66 -8.59
N ILE A 183 -12.69 12.26 -9.78
CA ILE A 183 -11.84 11.72 -10.85
C ILE A 183 -11.92 12.67 -12.04
N ASP A 184 -10.79 13.25 -12.45
CA ASP A 184 -10.70 14.06 -13.67
C ASP A 184 -10.82 13.22 -14.93
N ALA A 185 -10.25 12.01 -14.92
CA ALA A 185 -10.22 11.12 -16.07
C ALA A 185 -10.17 9.65 -15.65
N HIS A 186 -10.85 8.80 -16.41
CA HIS A 186 -10.80 7.35 -16.26
C HIS A 186 -10.45 6.71 -17.61
N LEU A 187 -9.50 5.78 -17.60
CA LEU A 187 -9.10 4.97 -18.72
C LEU A 187 -9.28 3.49 -18.38
N GLU A 188 -10.14 2.80 -19.13
CA GLU A 188 -10.14 1.35 -19.16
C GLU A 188 -9.22 0.81 -20.27
N VAL A 189 -8.45 -0.22 -19.95
CA VAL A 189 -7.52 -0.88 -20.87
C VAL A 189 -7.86 -2.36 -20.97
N ALA A 190 -8.09 -2.82 -22.20
CA ALA A 190 -8.36 -4.22 -22.51
C ALA A 190 -7.09 -5.08 -22.37
N CYS A 191 -6.71 -5.37 -21.13
CA CYS A 191 -5.59 -6.23 -20.75
C CYS A 191 -5.87 -6.88 -19.39
N GLY A 192 -5.01 -7.81 -18.99
CA GLY A 192 -4.99 -8.32 -17.62
C GLY A 192 -4.36 -7.33 -16.64
N SER A 193 -4.70 -7.45 -15.36
CA SER A 193 -4.18 -6.60 -14.28
C SER A 193 -2.64 -6.57 -14.24
N ALA A 194 -2.00 -7.72 -14.45
CA ALA A 194 -0.54 -7.86 -14.44
C ALA A 194 0.17 -7.11 -15.60
N ASP A 195 -0.54 -6.80 -16.69
CA ASP A 195 0.02 -6.14 -17.87
C ASP A 195 -0.31 -4.65 -17.93
N LEU A 196 -1.13 -4.15 -17.00
CA LEU A 196 -1.67 -2.79 -17.02
C LEU A 196 -0.58 -1.71 -17.05
N LEU A 197 0.57 -1.96 -16.41
CA LEU A 197 1.73 -1.05 -16.41
C LEU A 197 2.65 -1.23 -17.62
N ARG A 198 2.51 -2.30 -18.38
CA ARG A 198 3.36 -2.66 -19.53
C ARG A 198 2.78 -2.23 -20.87
N VAL A 199 1.46 -2.09 -20.94
CA VAL A 199 0.77 -1.71 -22.18
C VAL A 199 1.00 -0.23 -22.53
N GLU A 200 1.41 0.01 -23.78
CA GLU A 200 1.74 1.36 -24.26
C GLU A 200 0.56 2.34 -24.14
N ARG A 201 -0.67 1.83 -24.24
CA ARG A 201 -1.88 2.65 -24.05
C ARG A 201 -1.92 3.31 -22.67
N SER A 202 -1.64 2.56 -21.60
CA SER A 202 -1.56 3.08 -20.23
C SER A 202 -0.47 4.13 -20.11
N ARG A 203 0.74 3.80 -20.61
CA ARG A 203 1.89 4.71 -20.55
C ARG A 203 1.60 6.06 -21.21
N ARG A 204 1.07 6.06 -22.44
CA ARG A 204 0.74 7.31 -23.15
C ARG A 204 -0.32 8.12 -22.42
N ALA A 205 -1.33 7.47 -21.85
CA ALA A 205 -2.38 8.16 -21.12
C ALA A 205 -1.84 8.85 -19.87
N VAL A 206 -1.02 8.16 -19.08
CA VAL A 206 -0.36 8.74 -17.90
C VAL A 206 0.52 9.92 -18.29
N LEU A 207 1.42 9.75 -19.28
CA LEU A 207 2.30 10.83 -19.71
C LEU A 207 1.53 12.03 -20.26
N SER A 208 0.46 11.80 -21.03
CA SER A 208 -0.40 12.87 -21.52
C SER A 208 -1.15 13.58 -20.40
N PHE A 209 -1.58 12.85 -19.37
CA PHE A 209 -2.28 13.42 -18.22
C PHE A 209 -1.34 14.29 -17.37
N LEU A 210 -0.14 13.79 -17.05
CA LEU A 210 0.88 14.54 -16.32
C LEU A 210 1.26 15.85 -17.04
N ARG A 211 1.42 15.81 -18.37
CA ARG A 211 1.70 17.02 -19.18
C ARG A 211 0.59 18.05 -19.08
N ARG A 212 -0.68 17.64 -19.13
CA ARG A 212 -1.82 18.56 -19.01
C ARG A 212 -1.91 19.15 -17.59
N ALA A 213 -1.71 18.33 -16.57
CA ALA A 213 -1.68 18.78 -15.17
C ALA A 213 -0.62 19.87 -14.93
N SER A 214 0.49 19.82 -15.65
CA SER A 214 1.55 20.84 -15.58
C SER A 214 1.30 22.11 -16.42
N CYS A 215 0.33 22.10 -17.35
CA CYS A 215 0.12 23.21 -18.30
C CYS A 215 -1.04 24.16 -17.94
N ASP A 216 -2.06 23.70 -17.22
CA ASP A 216 -3.32 24.45 -16.98
C ASP A 216 -3.18 25.65 -16.01
N THR A 217 -1.98 26.23 -15.86
CA THR A 217 -1.66 27.27 -14.88
C THR A 217 -0.66 28.33 -15.37
N ARG A 218 -0.55 28.52 -16.70
CA ARG A 218 0.08 29.72 -17.28
C ARG A 218 -0.94 30.77 -17.68
#